data_AF-A0A5J4ZZ89-F1
#
_entry.id   AF-A0A5J4ZZ89-F1
#
_cell.length_a   1.000
_cell.length_b   1.000
_cell.length_c   1.000
_cell.angle_alpha   90.00
_cell.angle_beta   90.00
_cell.angle_gamma   90.00
#
_symmetry.space_group_name_H-M   'P 1'
#
loop_
_entity.id
_entity.type
_entity.pdbx_description
1 polymer ?
#
loop_
_entity_poly.entity_id
_entity_poly.type
_entity_poly.pdbx_seq_one_letter_code
_entity_poly.pdbx_strand_id
1 'polypeptide(L)'
;MKTTLLLLSFFLFAFSANLLLGAADDEPNPVLDVAGNTVQRGVDYYILPVVRGSGGGLTLASNRNGSNCPLDVVQEQQEVDNGLPLTFSPVTGEGVVREITDLNIQFSAATICIQSLVWKLGDFDESVGRSFVTTGGVEGNPGQETLSNWFRIEKDDNDYKIVFCPSVCDICRPLCGDIGIFIENGIRRLALSDEPLRLHKPQTPNITMRTTLLLLSFFLFAFSANPLLGVADDAPNPVLDVAGNTVQTGVDYYILPAIRGTGGGLTLASNRNGSNCPLDVVQEQKEVDNGLPLTFSPVTKEGVVREITDQNIKFSAATICAQSTVWQLGDFDESVRRIFVTTGGVEGNPSRETLSNWFRIEKYDEDYKLVFCPSVCSITCRPLCGDIGIFVENGTRRLALSDEPLKVVFKKA
;
A
#
# COMPACT_ATOMS: atom_id res chain seq x y z
N MET A 1 -63.45 6.95 35.04
CA MET A 1 -62.46 7.98 34.67
C MET A 1 -61.01 7.52 34.90
N LYS A 2 -60.66 6.26 34.59
CA LYS A 2 -59.30 5.72 34.71
C LYS A 2 -58.83 4.94 33.47
N THR A 3 -59.76 4.45 32.64
CA THR A 3 -59.47 3.74 31.39
C THR A 3 -59.21 4.66 30.20
N THR A 4 -59.71 5.90 30.22
CA THR A 4 -59.52 6.88 29.14
C THR A 4 -58.17 7.60 29.18
N LEU A 5 -57.44 7.57 30.30
CA LEU A 5 -56.13 8.22 30.44
C LEU A 5 -54.96 7.35 29.91
N LEU A 6 -55.13 6.02 29.89
CA LEU A 6 -54.12 5.05 29.44
C LEU A 6 -54.04 4.92 27.91
N LEU A 7 -55.12 5.22 27.19
CA LEU A 7 -55.14 5.23 25.73
C LEU A 7 -54.43 6.46 25.14
N LEU A 8 -54.44 7.59 25.86
CA LEU A 8 -53.77 8.82 25.42
C LEU A 8 -52.24 8.74 25.57
N SER A 9 -51.73 8.00 26.57
CA SER A 9 -50.28 7.79 26.73
C SER A 9 -49.71 6.83 25.70
N PHE A 10 -50.50 5.86 25.22
CA PHE A 10 -50.06 4.92 24.18
C PHE A 10 -50.02 5.58 22.79
N PHE A 11 -50.95 6.50 22.51
CA PHE A 11 -50.95 7.29 21.26
C PHE A 11 -49.81 8.32 21.21
N LEU A 12 -49.43 8.92 22.34
CA LEU A 12 -48.29 9.82 22.42
C LEU A 12 -46.94 9.08 22.31
N PHE A 13 -46.85 7.82 22.74
CA PHE A 13 -45.64 7.00 22.58
C PHE A 13 -45.50 6.43 21.15
N ALA A 14 -46.63 6.19 20.46
CA ALA A 14 -46.63 5.77 19.06
C ALA A 14 -46.32 6.93 18.09
N PHE A 15 -46.54 8.19 18.50
CA PHE A 15 -46.22 9.37 17.69
C PHE A 15 -44.79 9.88 17.92
N SER A 16 -44.19 9.60 19.08
CA SER A 16 -42.76 9.93 19.33
C SER A 16 -41.79 8.90 18.77
N ALA A 17 -42.22 7.67 18.48
CA ALA A 17 -41.39 6.65 17.82
C ALA A 17 -41.29 6.80 16.29
N ASN A 18 -42.16 7.61 15.68
CA ASN A 18 -42.20 7.81 14.22
C ASN A 18 -41.56 9.14 13.75
N LEU A 19 -40.89 9.87 14.66
CA LEU A 19 -40.17 11.11 14.33
C LEU A 19 -38.64 10.98 14.49
N LEU A 20 -38.13 9.75 14.34
CA LEU A 20 -36.69 9.44 14.34
C LEU A 20 -36.32 8.34 13.32
N LEU A 21 -37.14 8.15 12.28
CA LEU A 21 -36.65 7.60 11.03
C LEU A 21 -36.12 8.78 10.21
N GLY A 22 -34.97 9.32 10.64
CA GLY A 22 -34.07 9.90 9.66
C GLY A 22 -33.80 8.80 8.64
N ALA A 23 -33.94 9.13 7.35
CA ALA A 23 -33.62 8.22 6.27
C ALA A 23 -32.29 7.54 6.61
N ALA A 24 -32.30 6.20 6.74
CA ALA A 24 -31.07 5.47 6.56
C ALA A 24 -30.66 5.81 5.12
N ASP A 25 -29.62 6.64 4.97
CA ASP A 25 -28.98 6.77 3.66
C ASP A 25 -28.64 5.35 3.25
N ASP A 26 -29.26 4.90 2.16
CA ASP A 26 -29.06 3.56 1.62
C ASP A 26 -27.60 3.50 1.18
N GLU A 27 -26.78 2.83 1.98
CA GLU A 27 -25.35 2.78 1.78
C GLU A 27 -25.06 2.15 0.41
N PRO A 28 -24.23 2.75 -0.46
CA PRO A 28 -24.03 2.22 -1.80
C PRO A 28 -23.52 0.78 -1.78
N ASN A 29 -23.94 -0.01 -2.78
CA ASN A 29 -23.58 -1.43 -2.87
C ASN A 29 -22.05 -1.60 -2.93
N PRO A 30 -21.50 -2.67 -2.32
CA PRO A 30 -20.08 -2.96 -2.44
C PRO A 30 -19.72 -3.39 -3.86
N VAL A 31 -18.55 -2.95 -4.34
CA VAL A 31 -17.98 -3.47 -5.59
C VAL A 31 -17.53 -4.91 -5.34
N LEU A 32 -17.85 -5.81 -6.27
CA LEU A 32 -17.51 -7.22 -6.16
C LEU A 32 -16.38 -7.60 -7.13
N ASP A 33 -15.46 -8.44 -6.67
CA ASP A 33 -14.39 -9.03 -7.48
C ASP A 33 -14.91 -10.21 -8.35
N VAL A 34 -14.05 -10.78 -9.20
CA VAL A 34 -14.42 -11.91 -10.09
C VAL A 34 -14.89 -13.16 -9.33
N ALA A 35 -14.45 -13.33 -8.08
CA ALA A 35 -14.85 -14.43 -7.20
C ALA A 35 -16.15 -14.13 -6.43
N GLY A 36 -16.67 -12.90 -6.53
CA GLY A 36 -17.86 -12.44 -5.83
C GLY A 36 -17.61 -11.91 -4.41
N ASN A 37 -16.35 -11.72 -4.01
CA ASN A 37 -16.01 -11.08 -2.74
C ASN A 37 -16.04 -9.56 -2.87
N THR A 38 -16.18 -8.87 -1.75
CA THR A 38 -16.14 -7.40 -1.72
C THR A 38 -14.73 -6.89 -1.95
N VAL A 39 -14.59 -5.91 -2.83
CA VAL A 39 -13.33 -5.22 -3.10
C VAL A 39 -12.90 -4.43 -1.86
N GLN A 40 -11.66 -4.62 -1.44
CA GLN A 40 -11.11 -4.05 -0.22
C GLN A 40 -10.13 -2.92 -0.51
N ARG A 41 -10.14 -1.91 0.35
CA ARG A 41 -9.17 -0.82 0.35
C ARG A 41 -7.75 -1.35 0.51
N GLY A 42 -6.83 -0.84 -0.30
CA GLY A 42 -5.40 -1.16 -0.20
C GLY A 42 -5.01 -2.58 -0.62
N VAL A 43 -5.95 -3.39 -1.12
CA VAL A 43 -5.66 -4.71 -1.72
C VAL A 43 -5.41 -4.53 -3.21
N ASP A 44 -4.44 -5.28 -3.74
CA ASP A 44 -4.09 -5.26 -5.15
C ASP A 44 -5.13 -5.97 -6.02
N TYR A 45 -5.57 -5.28 -7.06
CA TYR A 45 -6.44 -5.81 -8.11
C TYR A 45 -5.92 -5.47 -9.50
N TYR A 46 -6.19 -6.34 -10.46
CA TYR A 46 -6.13 -6.03 -11.88
C TYR A 46 -7.50 -5.56 -12.35
N ILE A 47 -7.50 -4.54 -13.21
CA ILE A 47 -8.68 -4.07 -13.94
C ILE A 47 -8.59 -4.60 -15.37
N LEU A 48 -9.54 -5.46 -15.75
CA LEU A 48 -9.57 -6.16 -17.03
C LEU A 48 -10.77 -5.73 -17.88
N PRO A 49 -10.66 -5.63 -19.21
CA PRO A 49 -11.79 -5.33 -20.08
C PRO A 49 -12.76 -6.52 -20.20
N VAL A 50 -14.06 -6.26 -20.32
CA VAL A 50 -15.07 -7.32 -20.54
C VAL A 50 -14.99 -7.88 -21.96
N VAL A 51 -14.72 -7.02 -22.95
CA VAL A 51 -14.74 -7.39 -24.36
C VAL A 51 -13.43 -8.08 -24.75
N ARG A 52 -13.51 -9.39 -24.95
CA ARG A 52 -12.39 -10.20 -25.47
C ARG A 52 -11.89 -9.69 -26.82
N GLY A 53 -10.59 -9.90 -27.09
CA GLY A 53 -9.91 -9.44 -28.31
C GLY A 53 -9.70 -7.93 -28.41
N SER A 54 -10.04 -7.16 -27.36
CA SER A 54 -9.99 -5.69 -27.37
C SER A 54 -8.84 -5.10 -26.55
N GLY A 55 -7.88 -5.92 -26.10
CA GLY A 55 -6.74 -5.51 -25.26
C GLY A 55 -6.69 -6.26 -23.93
N GLY A 56 -5.58 -6.10 -23.20
CA GLY A 56 -5.38 -6.65 -21.87
C GLY A 56 -5.87 -5.72 -20.77
N GLY A 57 -5.33 -5.89 -19.56
CA GLY A 57 -5.63 -5.05 -18.41
C GLY A 57 -5.00 -3.66 -18.46
N LEU A 58 -5.24 -2.87 -17.42
CA LEU A 58 -4.73 -1.51 -17.32
C LEU A 58 -3.27 -1.47 -16.86
N THR A 59 -2.50 -0.56 -17.42
CA THR A 59 -1.04 -0.43 -17.25
C THR A 59 -0.60 1.04 -17.42
N LEU A 60 0.70 1.27 -17.45
CA LEU A 60 1.31 2.60 -17.59
C LEU A 60 2.15 2.71 -18.87
N ALA A 61 2.14 3.88 -19.50
CA ALA A 61 3.02 4.21 -20.62
C ALA A 61 3.51 5.67 -20.56
N SER A 62 4.55 5.98 -21.34
CA SER A 62 5.05 7.36 -21.48
C SER A 62 3.92 8.33 -21.89
N ASN A 63 3.99 9.55 -21.37
CA ASN A 63 2.94 10.52 -21.63
C ASN A 63 2.94 11.04 -23.06
N ARG A 64 1.86 11.76 -23.38
CA ARG A 64 1.57 12.33 -24.71
C ARG A 64 2.61 13.33 -25.21
N ASN A 65 3.36 13.96 -24.31
CA ASN A 65 4.43 14.90 -24.67
C ASN A 65 5.76 14.20 -24.98
N GLY A 66 5.80 12.87 -24.97
CA GLY A 66 7.03 12.09 -25.14
C GLY A 66 7.96 12.17 -23.91
N SER A 67 7.50 12.76 -22.81
CA SER A 67 8.18 12.67 -21.52
C SER A 67 7.84 11.33 -20.87
N ASN A 68 8.82 10.77 -20.18
CA ASN A 68 8.61 9.53 -19.43
C ASN A 68 7.83 9.75 -18.13
N CYS A 69 7.67 11.00 -17.68
CA CYS A 69 6.98 11.34 -16.44
C CYS A 69 6.16 12.65 -16.55
N PRO A 70 4.97 12.74 -15.91
CA PRO A 70 4.22 11.61 -15.32
C PRO A 70 3.84 10.57 -16.37
N LEU A 71 3.52 9.34 -15.96
CA LEU A 71 3.08 8.28 -16.87
C LEU A 71 1.57 8.41 -17.11
N ASP A 72 1.12 8.01 -18.29
CA ASP A 72 -0.30 7.95 -18.59
C ASP A 72 -0.87 6.56 -18.32
N VAL A 73 -2.15 6.53 -17.95
CA VAL A 73 -2.88 5.28 -17.76
C VAL A 73 -3.36 4.79 -19.11
N VAL A 74 -2.97 3.56 -19.44
CA VAL A 74 -3.28 2.96 -20.75
C VAL A 74 -3.77 1.52 -20.57
N GLN A 75 -4.33 0.97 -21.64
CA GLN A 75 -4.69 -0.44 -21.72
C GLN A 75 -3.61 -1.23 -22.47
N GLU A 76 -3.27 -2.41 -21.96
CA GLU A 76 -2.37 -3.34 -22.63
C GLU A 76 -2.89 -3.74 -24.01
N GLN A 77 -1.96 -3.94 -24.95
CA GLN A 77 -2.32 -4.37 -26.32
C GLN A 77 -2.66 -5.85 -26.38
N GLN A 78 -1.99 -6.67 -25.57
CA GLN A 78 -2.15 -8.12 -25.57
C GLN A 78 -3.21 -8.51 -24.55
N GLU A 79 -4.27 -9.19 -25.00
CA GLU A 79 -5.37 -9.66 -24.13
C GLU A 79 -4.90 -10.61 -23.01
N VAL A 80 -3.78 -11.29 -23.22
CA VAL A 80 -3.20 -12.21 -22.22
C VAL A 80 -2.48 -11.49 -21.08
N ASP A 81 -2.24 -10.18 -21.21
CA ASP A 81 -1.57 -9.40 -20.18
C ASP A 81 -2.60 -8.77 -19.24
N ASN A 82 -2.44 -9.03 -17.95
CA ASN A 82 -3.32 -8.47 -16.92
C ASN A 82 -2.99 -7.00 -16.61
N GLY A 83 -1.87 -6.48 -17.14
CA GLY A 83 -1.37 -5.15 -16.82
C GLY A 83 -0.75 -5.10 -15.42
N LEU A 84 -0.89 -3.96 -14.76
CA LEU A 84 -0.30 -3.70 -13.45
C LEU A 84 -1.36 -3.74 -12.34
N PRO A 85 -1.01 -4.27 -11.15
CA PRO A 85 -1.92 -4.24 -10.02
C PRO A 85 -2.10 -2.81 -9.51
N LEU A 86 -3.29 -2.54 -8.99
CA LEU A 86 -3.66 -1.25 -8.40
C LEU A 86 -4.53 -1.43 -7.16
N THR A 87 -4.60 -0.38 -6.36
CA THR A 87 -5.39 -0.29 -5.14
C THR A 87 -6.43 0.82 -5.26
N PHE A 88 -7.47 0.70 -4.43
CA PHE A 88 -8.53 1.69 -4.27
C PHE A 88 -8.51 2.27 -2.86
N SER A 89 -8.73 3.58 -2.75
CA SER A 89 -8.86 4.29 -1.47
C SER A 89 -10.14 5.14 -1.47
N PRO A 90 -11.24 4.66 -0.86
CA PRO A 90 -12.48 5.41 -0.74
C PRO A 90 -12.32 6.72 0.04
N VAL A 91 -13.06 7.76 -0.35
CA VAL A 91 -13.06 9.06 0.35
C VAL A 91 -13.50 8.95 1.81
N THR A 92 -14.37 7.98 2.11
CA THR A 92 -14.86 7.68 3.47
C THR A 92 -13.76 7.12 4.37
N GLY A 93 -12.70 6.58 3.77
CA GLY A 93 -11.61 5.89 4.48
C GLY A 93 -11.95 4.46 4.89
N GLU A 94 -13.12 3.94 4.56
CA GLU A 94 -13.57 2.60 4.92
C GLU A 94 -12.78 1.48 4.23
N GLY A 95 -12.84 0.29 4.81
CA GLY A 95 -12.20 -0.91 4.27
C GLY A 95 -12.88 -1.46 3.01
N VAL A 96 -14.18 -1.22 2.82
CA VAL A 96 -14.94 -1.74 1.68
C VAL A 96 -15.06 -0.67 0.60
N VAL A 97 -14.74 -1.04 -0.64
CA VAL A 97 -14.94 -0.18 -1.81
C VAL A 97 -16.38 -0.32 -2.29
N ARG A 98 -17.08 0.81 -2.43
CA ARG A 98 -18.50 0.86 -2.78
C ARG A 98 -18.74 1.59 -4.09
N GLU A 99 -19.80 1.20 -4.77
CA GLU A 99 -20.28 1.84 -6.00
C GLU A 99 -20.59 3.32 -5.74
N ILE A 100 -20.42 4.17 -6.77
CA ILE A 100 -20.79 5.61 -6.75
C ILE A 100 -20.06 6.43 -5.66
N THR A 101 -19.12 5.83 -4.94
CA THR A 101 -18.33 6.49 -3.89
C THR A 101 -17.05 7.04 -4.49
N ASP A 102 -16.74 8.32 -4.22
CA ASP A 102 -15.48 8.92 -4.66
C ASP A 102 -14.29 8.15 -4.08
N LEU A 103 -13.32 7.81 -4.92
CA LEU A 103 -12.14 7.07 -4.52
C LEU A 103 -10.91 7.52 -5.32
N ASN A 104 -9.73 7.34 -4.71
CA ASN A 104 -8.47 7.40 -5.44
C ASN A 104 -8.13 6.01 -5.97
N ILE A 105 -7.55 5.96 -7.17
CA ILE A 105 -7.03 4.74 -7.80
C ILE A 105 -5.52 4.93 -7.93
N GLN A 106 -4.74 3.93 -7.54
CA GLN A 106 -3.28 4.02 -7.60
C GLN A 106 -2.67 2.68 -8.02
N PHE A 107 -1.77 2.69 -9.01
CA PHE A 107 -0.97 1.50 -9.31
C PHE A 107 0.03 1.20 -8.19
N SER A 108 0.20 -0.09 -7.89
CA SER A 108 1.14 -0.60 -6.88
C SER A 108 2.53 -0.89 -7.46
N ALA A 109 2.75 -0.52 -8.72
CA ALA A 109 4.01 -0.76 -9.43
C ALA A 109 5.09 0.27 -9.06
N ALA A 110 6.35 -0.15 -9.07
CA ALA A 110 7.48 0.77 -9.05
C ALA A 110 7.69 1.37 -10.46
N THR A 111 7.96 2.67 -10.54
CA THR A 111 8.23 3.35 -11.82
C THR A 111 9.41 4.30 -11.70
N ILE A 112 9.95 4.73 -12.84
CA ILE A 112 11.02 5.73 -12.90
C ILE A 112 10.57 7.15 -12.52
N CYS A 113 9.27 7.35 -12.28
CA CYS A 113 8.70 8.65 -12.00
C CYS A 113 8.66 8.93 -10.50
N ILE A 114 9.03 10.16 -10.14
CA ILE A 114 8.97 10.67 -8.76
C ILE A 114 7.53 11.02 -8.38
N GLN A 115 6.72 11.36 -9.38
CA GLN A 115 5.29 11.58 -9.22
C GLN A 115 4.59 10.30 -8.77
N SER A 116 3.55 10.45 -7.95
CA SER A 116 2.73 9.32 -7.51
C SER A 116 2.10 8.60 -8.71
N LEU A 117 1.66 7.36 -8.51
CA LEU A 117 0.84 6.64 -9.47
C LEU A 117 -0.66 6.78 -9.20
N VAL A 118 -1.02 7.75 -8.36
CA VAL A 118 -2.41 8.13 -8.13
C VAL A 118 -2.94 8.70 -9.43
N TRP A 119 -4.06 8.15 -9.88
CA TRP A 119 -4.74 8.60 -11.07
C TRP A 119 -5.22 10.04 -10.88
N LYS A 120 -5.09 10.81 -11.95
CA LYS A 120 -5.55 12.17 -12.05
C LYS A 120 -6.12 12.39 -13.44
N LEU A 121 -7.25 13.05 -13.53
CA LEU A 121 -7.73 13.58 -14.80
C LEU A 121 -6.88 14.81 -15.17
N GLY A 122 -6.16 14.70 -16.28
CA GLY A 122 -5.35 15.78 -16.84
C GLY A 122 -6.21 16.91 -17.40
N ASP A 123 -5.55 18.03 -17.65
CA ASP A 123 -6.19 19.20 -18.27
C ASP A 123 -6.74 18.83 -19.65
N PHE A 124 -7.80 19.54 -20.08
CA PHE A 124 -8.39 19.33 -21.39
C PHE A 124 -7.40 19.67 -22.49
N ASP A 125 -7.12 18.69 -23.36
CA ASP A 125 -6.27 18.92 -24.52
C ASP A 125 -7.12 19.37 -25.72
N GLU A 126 -7.02 20.65 -26.05
CA GLU A 126 -7.73 21.26 -27.17
C GLU A 126 -7.35 20.66 -28.54
N SER A 127 -6.15 20.12 -28.69
CA SER A 127 -5.67 19.57 -29.97
C SER A 127 -6.36 18.26 -30.34
N VAL A 128 -6.81 17.51 -29.33
CA VAL A 128 -7.48 16.21 -29.49
C VAL A 128 -8.93 16.24 -29.01
N GLY A 129 -9.32 17.29 -28.28
CA GLY A 129 -10.67 17.53 -27.78
C GLY A 129 -11.05 16.60 -26.63
N ARG A 130 -10.10 16.22 -25.78
CA ARG A 130 -10.29 15.21 -24.72
C ARG A 130 -9.46 15.53 -23.47
N SER A 131 -9.96 15.14 -22.31
CA SER A 131 -9.18 15.06 -21.06
C SER A 131 -8.77 13.61 -20.81
N PHE A 132 -7.50 13.39 -20.52
CA PHE A 132 -6.90 12.06 -20.37
C PHE A 132 -6.64 11.72 -18.92
N VAL A 133 -6.68 10.43 -18.59
CA VAL A 133 -6.26 9.94 -17.28
C VAL A 133 -4.75 9.76 -17.28
N THR A 134 -4.09 10.47 -16.39
CA THR A 134 -2.64 10.44 -16.18
C THR A 134 -2.33 10.10 -14.72
N THR A 135 -1.06 9.96 -14.38
CA THR A 135 -0.60 9.79 -13.00
C THR A 135 -0.05 11.09 -12.42
N GLY A 136 0.45 11.05 -11.18
CA GLY A 136 0.92 12.22 -10.44
C GLY A 136 -0.16 12.96 -9.67
N GLY A 137 -1.30 12.32 -9.43
CA GLY A 137 -2.32 12.79 -8.51
C GLY A 137 -1.84 12.80 -7.06
N VAL A 138 -2.74 13.21 -6.17
CA VAL A 138 -2.53 13.19 -4.73
C VAL A 138 -3.65 12.39 -4.10
N GLU A 139 -3.28 11.35 -3.36
CA GLU A 139 -4.22 10.58 -2.55
C GLU A 139 -4.72 11.42 -1.37
N GLY A 140 -6.02 11.31 -1.07
CA GLY A 140 -6.68 12.00 0.03
C GLY A 140 -6.87 13.51 -0.21
N ASN A 141 -7.03 14.26 0.89
CA ASN A 141 -7.37 15.68 0.92
C ASN A 141 -8.60 16.02 0.04
N PRO A 142 -9.77 15.39 0.28
CA PRO A 142 -10.97 15.60 -0.54
C PRO A 142 -11.37 17.07 -0.54
N GLY A 143 -11.45 17.66 -1.73
CA GLY A 143 -11.74 19.07 -1.89
C GLY A 143 -11.37 19.61 -3.26
N GLN A 144 -11.42 20.93 -3.40
CA GLN A 144 -11.13 21.62 -4.66
C GLN A 144 -9.70 21.35 -5.18
N GLU A 145 -8.71 21.27 -4.28
CA GLU A 145 -7.30 21.10 -4.65
C GLU A 145 -6.99 19.72 -5.26
N THR A 146 -7.75 18.69 -4.90
CA THR A 146 -7.57 17.31 -5.37
C THR A 146 -8.72 16.84 -6.24
N LEU A 147 -9.61 17.74 -6.66
CA LEU A 147 -10.86 17.41 -7.37
C LEU A 147 -10.63 16.48 -8.57
N SER A 148 -9.52 16.65 -9.29
CA SER A 148 -9.15 15.83 -10.45
C SER A 148 -8.65 14.41 -10.13
N ASN A 149 -8.45 14.05 -8.87
CA ASN A 149 -7.88 12.77 -8.44
C ASN A 149 -8.96 11.74 -8.01
N TRP A 150 -10.23 12.14 -8.06
CA TRP A 150 -11.35 11.37 -7.52
C TRP A 150 -12.18 10.77 -8.65
N PHE A 151 -12.30 9.45 -8.61
CA PHE A 151 -13.05 8.64 -9.56
C PHE A 151 -14.12 7.85 -8.82
N ARG A 152 -15.02 7.22 -9.56
CA ARG A 152 -16.04 6.29 -9.05
C ARG A 152 -16.03 5.03 -9.85
N ILE A 153 -16.41 3.94 -9.20
CA ILE A 153 -16.79 2.70 -9.87
C ILE A 153 -18.31 2.67 -9.89
N GLU A 154 -18.89 2.52 -11.07
CA GLU A 154 -20.33 2.41 -11.24
C GLU A 154 -20.66 1.09 -11.93
N LYS A 155 -21.83 0.54 -11.59
CA LYS A 155 -22.32 -0.68 -12.21
C LYS A 155 -22.71 -0.40 -13.67
N ASP A 156 -22.25 -1.25 -14.58
CA ASP A 156 -22.67 -1.27 -15.99
C ASP A 156 -23.08 -2.69 -16.35
N ASP A 157 -24.39 -2.91 -16.51
CA ASP A 157 -25.02 -4.22 -16.65
C ASP A 157 -24.64 -5.19 -15.50
N ASN A 158 -23.84 -6.22 -15.79
CA ASN A 158 -23.35 -7.23 -14.84
C ASN A 158 -21.92 -6.98 -14.35
N ASP A 159 -21.30 -5.92 -14.86
CA ASP A 159 -19.89 -5.57 -14.72
C ASP A 159 -19.80 -4.11 -14.23
N TYR A 160 -18.64 -3.47 -14.40
CA TYR A 160 -18.38 -2.13 -13.91
C TYR A 160 -17.82 -1.20 -14.98
N LYS A 161 -17.91 0.10 -14.72
CA LYS A 161 -17.20 1.16 -15.45
C LYS A 161 -16.57 2.14 -14.47
N ILE A 162 -15.51 2.82 -14.89
CA ILE A 162 -14.92 3.93 -14.13
C ILE A 162 -15.53 5.23 -14.63
N VAL A 163 -15.92 6.09 -13.70
CA VAL A 163 -16.52 7.40 -13.96
C VAL A 163 -15.69 8.47 -13.27
N PHE A 164 -15.47 9.60 -13.95
CA PHE A 164 -14.98 10.80 -13.30
C PHE A 164 -16.17 11.73 -13.10
N CYS A 165 -16.66 11.82 -11.85
CA CYS A 165 -17.72 12.74 -11.46
C CYS A 165 -17.63 13.03 -9.95
N PRO A 166 -16.58 13.74 -9.51
CA PRO A 166 -16.28 13.84 -8.09
C PRO A 166 -17.27 14.74 -7.34
N SER A 167 -17.63 14.31 -6.12
CA SER A 167 -18.49 15.05 -5.18
C SER A 167 -17.75 15.63 -3.97
N VAL A 168 -16.42 15.49 -3.93
CA VAL A 168 -15.59 15.98 -2.81
C VAL A 168 -15.57 17.51 -2.62
N CYS A 169 -16.27 18.28 -3.45
CA CYS A 169 -16.36 19.73 -3.38
C CYS A 169 -17.75 20.24 -3.77
N ASP A 170 -18.56 20.64 -2.79
CA ASP A 170 -19.97 21.04 -2.97
C ASP A 170 -20.17 22.26 -3.89
N ILE A 171 -19.20 23.17 -3.94
CA ILE A 171 -19.26 24.38 -4.76
C ILE A 171 -18.66 24.20 -6.16
N CYS A 172 -17.92 23.10 -6.36
CA CYS A 172 -17.25 22.82 -7.62
C CYS A 172 -18.25 22.27 -8.64
N ARG A 173 -17.99 22.54 -9.93
CA ARG A 173 -18.77 21.98 -11.04
C ARG A 173 -17.82 21.23 -11.98
N PRO A 174 -17.27 20.07 -11.56
CA PRO A 174 -16.40 19.29 -12.41
C PRO A 174 -17.16 18.79 -13.64
N LEU A 175 -16.44 18.59 -14.74
CA LEU A 175 -16.99 17.88 -15.89
C LEU A 175 -17.19 16.41 -15.50
N CYS A 176 -18.41 15.91 -15.59
CA CYS A 176 -18.72 14.51 -15.33
C CYS A 176 -18.74 13.71 -16.62
N GLY A 177 -18.16 12.52 -16.60
CA GLY A 177 -18.24 11.59 -17.73
C GLY A 177 -17.60 10.25 -17.45
N ASP A 178 -17.91 9.30 -18.32
CA ASP A 178 -17.35 7.95 -18.26
C ASP A 178 -15.89 7.96 -18.74
N ILE A 179 -15.10 7.01 -18.23
CA ILE A 179 -13.73 6.77 -18.71
C ILE A 179 -13.77 5.67 -19.77
N GLY A 180 -13.25 5.98 -20.96
CA GLY A 180 -13.17 5.08 -22.11
C GLY A 180 -11.77 5.01 -22.71
N ILE A 181 -11.62 4.20 -23.76
CA ILE A 181 -10.36 4.06 -24.50
C ILE A 181 -10.32 5.06 -25.65
N PHE A 182 -9.23 5.81 -25.74
CA PHE A 182 -8.88 6.65 -26.86
C PHE A 182 -7.55 6.19 -27.46
N ILE A 183 -7.55 5.85 -28.75
CA ILE A 183 -6.34 5.38 -29.43
C ILE A 183 -5.61 6.57 -30.02
N GLU A 184 -4.41 6.85 -29.51
CA GLU A 184 -3.52 7.90 -30.01
C GLU A 184 -2.14 7.30 -30.32
N ASN A 185 -1.68 7.46 -31.56
CA ASN A 185 -0.38 6.92 -32.01
C ASN A 185 -0.21 5.41 -31.73
N GLY A 186 -1.32 4.66 -31.81
CA GLY A 186 -1.35 3.23 -31.51
C GLY A 186 -1.39 2.88 -30.02
N ILE A 187 -1.34 3.85 -29.11
CA ILE A 187 -1.44 3.67 -27.66
C ILE A 187 -2.89 3.84 -27.23
N ARG A 188 -3.42 2.90 -26.44
CA ARG A 188 -4.81 2.87 -25.93
C ARG A 188 -4.91 3.63 -24.62
N ARG A 189 -5.01 4.95 -24.67
CA ARG A 189 -5.03 5.82 -23.48
C ARG A 189 -6.43 5.90 -22.88
N LEU A 190 -6.52 6.08 -21.56
CA LEU A 190 -7.80 6.33 -20.89
C LEU A 190 -8.15 7.82 -20.98
N ALA A 191 -9.39 8.12 -21.32
CA ALA A 191 -9.89 9.49 -21.45
C ALA A 191 -11.38 9.58 -21.12
N LEU A 192 -11.85 10.79 -20.81
CA LEU A 192 -13.29 11.07 -20.77
C LEU A 192 -13.93 10.72 -22.12
N SER A 193 -15.03 9.97 -22.09
CA SER A 193 -15.69 9.43 -23.28
C SER A 193 -17.18 9.23 -23.08
N ASP A 194 -17.93 9.36 -24.17
CA ASP A 194 -19.35 8.96 -24.22
C ASP A 194 -19.52 7.44 -24.34
N GLU A 195 -18.45 6.72 -24.69
CA GLU A 195 -18.39 5.27 -24.72
C GLU A 195 -17.52 4.77 -23.54
N PRO A 196 -18.12 4.21 -22.47
CA PRO A 196 -17.39 3.70 -21.32
C PRO A 196 -16.55 2.47 -21.68
N LEU A 197 -15.37 2.36 -21.08
CA LEU A 197 -14.65 1.10 -21.03
C LEU A 197 -15.36 0.18 -20.02
N ARG A 198 -15.97 -0.89 -20.53
CA ARG A 198 -16.56 -1.95 -19.70
C ARG A 198 -15.47 -2.80 -19.08
N LEU A 199 -15.46 -2.85 -17.76
CA LEU A 199 -14.45 -3.52 -16.96
C LEU A 199 -15.08 -4.73 -16.28
N HIS A 200 -14.43 -5.88 -16.44
CA HIS A 200 -14.78 -7.03 -15.64
C HIS A 200 -14.54 -6.71 -14.17
N LYS A 201 -15.21 -7.47 -13.31
CA LYS A 201 -15.02 -7.38 -11.87
C LYS A 201 -13.51 -7.39 -11.54
N PRO A 202 -13.03 -6.57 -10.59
CA PRO A 202 -11.61 -6.53 -10.26
C PRO A 202 -11.09 -7.93 -9.92
N GLN A 203 -9.87 -8.26 -10.34
CA GLN A 203 -9.30 -9.59 -10.13
C GLN A 203 -8.08 -9.48 -9.23
N THR A 204 -8.09 -10.17 -8.09
CA THR A 204 -6.88 -10.29 -7.26
C THR A 204 -5.81 -11.10 -8.00
N PRO A 205 -4.52 -10.79 -7.80
CA PRO A 205 -3.44 -11.65 -8.29
C PRO A 205 -3.63 -13.10 -7.82
N ASN A 206 -3.53 -14.06 -8.73
CA ASN A 206 -3.65 -15.47 -8.39
C ASN A 206 -2.47 -15.88 -7.49
N ILE A 207 -2.68 -15.90 -6.17
CA ILE A 207 -1.83 -16.67 -5.26
C ILE A 207 -2.13 -18.14 -5.57
N THR A 208 -1.29 -18.76 -6.39
CA THR A 208 -1.34 -20.20 -6.59
C THR A 208 -0.84 -20.88 -5.32
N MET A 209 -1.72 -21.02 -4.34
CA MET A 209 -1.50 -21.88 -3.19
C MET A 209 -1.42 -23.32 -3.73
N ARG A 210 -0.21 -23.90 -3.77
CA ARG A 210 -0.04 -25.34 -4.01
C ARG A 210 -0.53 -26.09 -2.77
N THR A 211 -1.84 -26.25 -2.66
CA THR A 211 -2.47 -27.01 -1.59
C THR A 211 -2.28 -28.50 -1.87
N THR A 212 -1.35 -29.13 -1.17
CA THR A 212 -1.18 -30.58 -1.17
C THR A 212 -2.42 -31.22 -0.55
N LEU A 213 -3.24 -31.85 -1.39
CA LEU A 213 -4.50 -32.49 -1.01
C LEU A 213 -4.21 -33.77 -0.20
N LEU A 214 -4.28 -33.69 1.13
CA LEU A 214 -4.39 -34.87 1.99
C LEU A 214 -5.88 -35.17 2.20
N LEU A 215 -6.34 -36.24 1.56
CA LEU A 215 -7.67 -36.82 1.68
C LEU A 215 -7.95 -37.21 3.14
N LEU A 216 -8.88 -36.51 3.80
CA LEU A 216 -9.70 -37.12 4.84
C LEU A 216 -11.17 -36.90 4.49
N SER A 217 -11.78 -37.96 3.97
CA SER A 217 -13.22 -38.12 3.90
C SER A 217 -13.73 -38.74 5.20
N PHE A 218 -15.00 -38.48 5.54
CA PHE A 218 -15.76 -38.81 6.78
C PHE A 218 -15.63 -37.74 7.88
N PHE A 219 -16.67 -37.05 8.36
CA PHE A 219 -18.09 -37.40 8.53
C PHE A 219 -18.97 -36.14 8.43
N LEU A 220 -20.17 -36.31 7.84
CA LEU A 220 -21.33 -35.44 8.01
C LEU A 220 -21.82 -35.47 9.48
N PHE A 221 -22.63 -34.47 9.86
CA PHE A 221 -23.21 -34.11 11.18
C PHE A 221 -22.43 -32.99 11.90
N ALA A 222 -22.99 -31.87 12.33
CA ALA A 222 -24.38 -31.48 12.52
C ALA A 222 -24.53 -29.94 12.50
N PHE A 223 -25.77 -29.52 12.24
CA PHE A 223 -26.32 -28.17 12.40
C PHE A 223 -26.06 -27.56 13.80
N SER A 224 -26.13 -26.23 13.83
CA SER A 224 -26.35 -25.33 14.98
C SER A 224 -25.17 -25.02 15.91
N ALA A 225 -24.57 -23.84 15.71
CA ALA A 225 -24.47 -22.78 16.73
C ALA A 225 -23.77 -21.55 16.12
N ASN A 226 -24.51 -20.44 15.99
CA ASN A 226 -23.87 -19.12 16.02
C ASN A 226 -23.33 -18.91 17.44
N PRO A 227 -22.09 -18.43 17.56
CA PRO A 227 -21.85 -17.32 18.45
C PRO A 227 -21.31 -16.15 17.66
N LEU A 228 -22.01 -15.04 17.83
CA LEU A 228 -21.53 -13.67 17.68
C LEU A 228 -20.13 -13.58 18.33
N LEU A 229 -19.08 -13.51 17.54
CA LEU A 229 -17.75 -13.09 18.00
C LEU A 229 -17.42 -11.80 17.28
N GLY A 230 -17.26 -10.75 18.11
CA GLY A 230 -16.83 -9.44 17.66
C GLY A 230 -15.51 -9.57 16.91
N VAL A 231 -15.41 -8.79 15.84
CA VAL A 231 -14.17 -8.51 15.13
C VAL A 231 -13.21 -7.91 16.17
N ALA A 232 -12.29 -8.72 16.68
CA ALA A 232 -11.07 -8.22 17.26
C ALA A 232 -10.21 -7.79 16.07
N ASP A 233 -9.76 -6.53 16.05
CA ASP A 233 -8.70 -6.09 15.14
C ASP A 233 -7.51 -7.04 15.35
N ASP A 234 -7.27 -7.91 14.36
CA ASP A 234 -6.20 -8.91 14.47
C ASP A 234 -4.87 -8.17 14.32
N ALA A 235 -4.05 -8.19 15.37
CA ALA A 235 -2.76 -7.51 15.38
C ALA A 235 -1.86 -8.11 14.27
N PRO A 236 -0.98 -7.31 13.63
CA PRO A 236 -0.13 -7.83 12.56
C PRO A 236 0.69 -9.04 13.01
N ASN A 237 0.98 -9.96 12.07
CA ASN A 237 1.67 -11.20 12.37
C ASN A 237 3.02 -10.97 13.05
N PRO A 238 3.42 -11.80 14.02
CA PRO A 238 4.73 -11.70 14.64
C PRO A 238 5.83 -12.11 13.65
N VAL A 239 6.95 -11.40 13.66
CA VAL A 239 8.14 -11.79 12.93
C VAL A 239 8.75 -13.01 13.61
N LEU A 240 9.17 -14.01 12.84
CA LEU A 240 9.77 -15.24 13.34
C LEU A 240 11.28 -15.27 13.07
N ASP A 241 12.03 -15.81 14.02
CA ASP A 241 13.44 -16.15 13.83
C ASP A 241 13.61 -17.47 13.06
N VAL A 242 14.84 -17.79 12.68
CA VAL A 242 15.18 -19.03 11.95
C VAL A 242 14.87 -20.33 12.72
N ALA A 243 14.58 -20.24 14.02
CA ALA A 243 14.13 -21.37 14.83
C ALA A 243 12.60 -21.43 14.97
N GLY A 244 11.87 -20.51 14.32
CA GLY A 244 10.41 -20.42 14.36
C GLY A 244 9.85 -19.73 15.61
N ASN A 245 10.70 -19.11 16.43
CA ASN A 245 10.23 -18.36 17.60
C ASN A 245 9.97 -16.90 17.23
N THR A 246 9.01 -16.28 17.90
CA THR A 246 8.73 -14.85 17.72
C THR A 246 9.94 -13.99 18.11
N VAL A 247 10.29 -13.04 17.26
CA VAL A 247 11.31 -12.02 17.52
C VAL A 247 10.82 -11.10 18.63
N GLN A 248 11.65 -10.90 19.66
CA GLN A 248 11.30 -10.14 20.87
C GLN A 248 11.97 -8.77 20.88
N THR A 249 11.25 -7.77 21.37
CA THR A 249 11.74 -6.39 21.58
C THR A 249 12.90 -6.41 22.59
N GLY A 250 13.97 -5.66 22.30
CA GLY A 250 15.14 -5.53 23.19
C GLY A 250 16.02 -6.78 23.34
N VAL A 251 15.77 -7.85 22.58
CA VAL A 251 16.65 -9.03 22.49
C VAL A 251 17.54 -8.91 21.27
N ASP A 252 18.79 -9.37 21.38
CA ASP A 252 19.77 -9.31 20.31
C ASP A 252 19.50 -10.35 19.21
N TYR A 253 19.47 -9.89 17.96
CA TYR A 253 19.38 -10.70 16.76
C TYR A 253 20.44 -10.27 15.74
N TYR A 254 20.89 -11.21 14.93
CA TYR A 254 21.57 -10.96 13.66
C TYR A 254 20.54 -10.91 12.53
N ILE A 255 20.68 -9.95 11.63
CA ILE A 255 19.97 -9.93 10.35
C ILE A 255 20.89 -10.56 9.30
N LEU A 256 20.47 -11.69 8.74
CA LEU A 256 21.25 -12.47 7.77
C LEU A 256 20.55 -12.50 6.42
N PRO A 257 21.28 -12.53 5.29
CA PRO A 257 20.68 -12.79 3.99
C PRO A 257 20.08 -14.19 3.96
N ALA A 258 18.84 -14.31 3.46
CA ALA A 258 18.19 -15.60 3.28
C ALA A 258 18.87 -16.42 2.16
N ILE A 259 19.43 -15.73 1.16
CA ILE A 259 20.11 -16.34 0.01
C ILE A 259 21.59 -16.54 0.34
N ARG A 260 22.01 -17.81 0.38
CA ARG A 260 23.41 -18.21 0.60
C ARG A 260 24.35 -17.71 -0.52
N GLY A 261 25.61 -17.49 -0.19
CA GLY A 261 26.65 -17.04 -1.12
C GLY A 261 26.58 -15.56 -1.52
N THR A 262 25.70 -14.75 -0.91
CA THR A 262 25.50 -13.33 -1.27
C THR A 262 26.15 -12.32 -0.32
N GLY A 263 26.80 -12.81 0.74
CA GLY A 263 27.41 -12.01 1.81
C GLY A 263 27.06 -12.57 3.19
N GLY A 264 27.64 -11.99 4.24
CA GLY A 264 27.30 -12.29 5.63
C GLY A 264 26.15 -11.44 6.16
N GLY A 265 26.04 -11.35 7.48
CA GLY A 265 25.03 -10.54 8.15
C GLY A 265 25.29 -9.04 8.10
N LEU A 266 24.36 -8.26 8.64
CA LEU A 266 24.46 -6.81 8.68
C LEU A 266 25.42 -6.32 9.78
N THR A 267 26.19 -5.29 9.46
CA THR A 267 27.28 -4.75 10.28
C THR A 267 27.42 -3.24 10.04
N LEU A 268 28.45 -2.63 10.64
CA LEU A 268 28.76 -1.20 10.52
C LEU A 268 30.11 -0.98 9.82
N ALA A 269 30.18 0.06 8.98
CA ALA A 269 31.42 0.51 8.35
C ALA A 269 31.50 2.04 8.28
N SER A 270 32.69 2.58 7.98
CA SER A 270 32.87 4.02 7.76
C SER A 270 31.92 4.55 6.67
N ASN A 271 31.45 5.77 6.85
CA ASN A 271 30.47 6.35 5.95
C ASN A 271 31.05 6.64 4.56
N ARG A 272 30.14 6.94 3.62
CA ARG A 272 30.48 7.20 2.21
C ARG A 272 31.47 8.34 1.98
N ASN A 273 31.50 9.33 2.86
CA ASN A 273 32.45 10.45 2.76
C ASN A 273 33.86 10.09 3.26
N GLY A 274 34.10 8.84 3.66
CA GLY A 274 35.34 8.39 4.27
C GLY A 274 35.52 8.87 5.71
N SER A 275 34.50 9.50 6.31
CA SER A 275 34.50 9.80 7.73
C SER A 275 34.17 8.53 8.51
N ASN A 276 34.79 8.39 9.68
CA ASN A 276 34.54 7.27 10.57
C ASN A 276 33.21 7.41 11.33
N CYS A 277 32.59 8.60 11.33
CA CYS A 277 31.35 8.87 12.04
C CYS A 277 30.42 9.84 11.29
N PRO A 278 29.08 9.64 11.32
CA PRO A 278 28.42 8.41 11.78
C PRO A 278 28.82 7.20 10.92
N LEU A 279 28.55 5.98 11.39
CA LEU A 279 28.82 4.75 10.64
C LEU A 279 27.63 4.45 9.73
N ASP A 280 27.88 3.79 8.60
CA ASP A 280 26.83 3.32 7.71
C ASP A 280 26.50 1.85 7.97
N VAL A 281 25.26 1.48 7.68
CA VAL A 281 24.80 0.09 7.75
C VAL A 281 25.20 -0.63 6.47
N VAL A 282 25.94 -1.72 6.61
CA VAL A 282 26.47 -2.50 5.49
C VAL A 282 26.29 -3.99 5.70
N GLN A 283 26.47 -4.77 4.65
CA GLN A 283 26.51 -6.23 4.69
C GLN A 283 27.96 -6.72 4.74
N GLU A 284 28.24 -7.70 5.61
CA GLU A 284 29.53 -8.39 5.64
C GLU A 284 29.85 -9.05 4.29
N GLN A 285 31.13 -9.09 3.93
CA GLN A 285 31.57 -9.69 2.66
C GLN A 285 31.56 -11.22 2.71
N LYS A 286 31.88 -11.79 3.88
CA LYS A 286 32.00 -13.24 4.04
C LYS A 286 30.71 -13.79 4.62
N GLU A 287 30.14 -14.77 3.94
CA GLU A 287 28.92 -15.46 4.37
C GLU A 287 29.02 -16.08 5.79
N VAL A 288 30.22 -16.41 6.24
CA VAL A 288 30.46 -16.99 7.57
C VAL A 288 30.35 -15.97 8.71
N ASP A 289 30.41 -14.68 8.41
CA ASP A 289 30.38 -13.62 9.41
C ASP A 289 28.92 -13.20 9.65
N ASN A 290 28.42 -13.40 10.88
CA ASN A 290 27.03 -13.05 11.23
C ASN A 290 26.78 -11.53 11.29
N GLY A 291 27.82 -10.70 11.19
CA GLY A 291 27.74 -9.26 11.43
C GLY A 291 27.60 -8.92 12.91
N LEU A 292 26.92 -7.82 13.21
CA LEU A 292 26.73 -7.31 14.57
C LEU A 292 25.30 -7.54 15.06
N PRO A 293 25.11 -7.85 16.37
CA PRO A 293 23.79 -8.00 16.94
C PRO A 293 23.08 -6.65 17.03
N LEU A 294 21.75 -6.68 16.87
CA LEU A 294 20.88 -5.52 16.96
C LEU A 294 19.56 -5.85 17.67
N THR A 295 18.90 -4.82 18.16
CA THR A 295 17.58 -4.88 18.81
C THR A 295 16.54 -4.08 18.03
N PHE A 296 15.28 -4.46 18.23
CA PHE A 296 14.12 -3.76 17.70
C PHE A 296 13.34 -3.08 18.83
N SER A 297 12.83 -1.89 18.55
CA SER A 297 11.98 -1.10 19.45
C SER A 297 10.72 -0.63 18.70
N PRO A 298 9.60 -1.37 18.76
CA PRO A 298 8.36 -1.02 18.07
C PRO A 298 7.71 0.25 18.60
N VAL A 299 7.03 1.00 17.73
CA VAL A 299 6.29 2.22 18.09
C VAL A 299 5.17 1.94 19.11
N THR A 300 4.58 0.74 19.04
CA THR A 300 3.53 0.26 19.96
C THR A 300 4.06 -0.06 21.36
N LYS A 301 5.38 -0.18 21.52
CA LYS A 301 6.07 -0.60 22.75
C LYS A 301 5.69 -2.01 23.25
N GLU A 302 5.19 -2.85 22.34
CA GLU A 302 4.93 -4.26 22.63
C GLU A 302 6.23 -5.05 22.82
N GLY A 303 6.14 -6.18 23.52
CA GLY A 303 7.27 -7.10 23.72
C GLY A 303 7.62 -7.94 22.49
N VAL A 304 6.77 -7.94 21.46
CA VAL A 304 6.91 -8.74 20.25
C VAL A 304 7.09 -7.83 19.05
N VAL A 305 8.03 -8.20 18.17
CA VAL A 305 8.26 -7.55 16.89
C VAL A 305 7.26 -8.09 15.88
N ARG A 306 6.51 -7.20 15.23
CA ARG A 306 5.42 -7.56 14.31
C ARG A 306 5.67 -6.99 12.92
N GLU A 307 5.14 -7.68 11.92
CA GLU A 307 5.16 -7.25 10.53
C GLU A 307 4.43 -5.90 10.38
N ILE A 308 4.85 -5.09 9.40
CA ILE A 308 4.22 -3.82 9.00
C ILE A 308 4.14 -2.78 10.16
N THR A 309 4.83 -3.03 11.27
CA THR A 309 4.85 -2.15 12.44
C THR A 309 6.10 -1.28 12.42
N ASP A 310 5.93 0.04 12.56
CA ASP A 310 7.06 0.97 12.63
C ASP A 310 7.92 0.67 13.86
N GLN A 311 9.24 0.56 13.66
CA GLN A 311 10.19 0.22 14.70
C GLN A 311 11.53 0.91 14.48
N ASN A 312 12.19 1.30 15.58
CA ASN A 312 13.60 1.65 15.53
C ASN A 312 14.44 0.37 15.52
N ILE A 313 15.52 0.38 14.77
CA ILE A 313 16.52 -0.70 14.68
C ILE A 313 17.84 -0.14 15.20
N LYS A 314 18.54 -0.86 16.07
CA LYS A 314 19.74 -0.35 16.74
C LYS A 314 20.75 -1.47 16.97
N PHE A 315 21.99 -1.29 16.51
CA PHE A 315 23.06 -2.23 16.86
C PHE A 315 23.43 -2.12 18.33
N SER A 316 23.62 -3.27 18.98
CA SER A 316 23.98 -3.36 20.40
C SER A 316 25.48 -3.17 20.65
N ALA A 317 26.29 -3.16 19.59
CA ALA A 317 27.73 -2.98 19.66
C ALA A 317 28.12 -1.54 20.07
N ALA A 318 29.10 -1.43 20.97
CA ALA A 318 29.77 -0.17 21.24
C ALA A 318 30.64 0.25 20.04
N THR A 319 30.63 1.53 19.70
CA THR A 319 31.38 2.07 18.56
C THR A 319 32.29 3.22 19.00
N ILE A 320 33.20 3.63 18.12
CA ILE A 320 34.06 4.81 18.33
C ILE A 320 33.31 6.14 18.16
N CYS A 321 32.07 6.09 17.66
CA CYS A 321 31.28 7.27 17.36
C CYS A 321 30.48 7.73 18.57
N ALA A 322 30.38 9.05 18.74
CA ALA A 322 29.51 9.65 19.75
C ALA A 322 28.03 9.55 19.36
N GLN A 323 27.75 9.45 18.06
CA GLN A 323 26.42 9.23 17.50
C GLN A 323 25.91 7.83 17.86
N SER A 324 24.58 7.70 17.95
CA SER A 324 23.93 6.41 18.22
C SER A 324 24.15 5.42 17.07
N THR A 325 23.92 4.14 17.36
CA THR A 325 23.81 3.06 16.38
C THR A 325 22.37 2.82 15.92
N VAL A 326 21.45 3.74 16.26
CA VAL A 326 20.06 3.70 15.78
C VAL A 326 20.09 4.01 14.29
N TRP A 327 19.42 3.16 13.51
CA TRP A 327 19.31 3.30 12.08
C TRP A 327 18.55 4.58 11.74
N GLN A 328 19.01 5.21 10.67
CA GLN A 328 18.41 6.40 10.10
C GLN A 328 18.53 6.32 8.58
N LEU A 329 17.45 6.64 7.88
CA LEU A 329 17.52 6.89 6.46
C LEU A 329 18.20 8.25 6.24
N GLY A 330 19.33 8.25 5.56
CA GLY A 330 20.12 9.44 5.29
C GLY A 330 19.48 10.37 4.25
N ASP A 331 20.22 11.40 3.87
CA ASP A 331 19.81 12.30 2.80
C ASP A 331 19.99 11.64 1.42
N PHE A 332 19.26 12.15 0.43
CA PHE A 332 19.42 11.73 -0.96
C PHE A 332 20.80 12.12 -1.48
N ASP A 333 21.57 11.13 -1.92
CA ASP A 333 22.86 11.38 -2.56
C ASP A 333 22.70 11.54 -4.07
N GLU A 334 22.95 12.76 -4.56
CA GLU A 334 22.83 13.11 -5.97
C GLU A 334 23.84 12.40 -6.89
N SER A 335 25.02 12.03 -6.38
CA SER A 335 26.11 11.45 -7.18
C SER A 335 25.81 10.03 -7.63
N VAL A 336 25.11 9.26 -6.78
CA VAL A 336 24.73 7.86 -7.06
C VAL A 336 23.22 7.68 -7.16
N ARG A 337 22.44 8.75 -6.94
CA ARG A 337 20.97 8.79 -6.99
C ARG A 337 20.31 7.76 -6.09
N ARG A 338 20.79 7.63 -4.86
CA ARG A 338 20.31 6.67 -3.86
C ARG A 338 20.17 7.33 -2.50
N ILE A 339 19.31 6.76 -1.66
CA ILE A 339 19.20 7.10 -0.24
C ILE A 339 19.67 5.90 0.57
N PHE A 340 20.63 6.13 1.46
CA PHE A 340 21.31 5.08 2.21
C PHE A 340 20.79 4.96 3.64
N VAL A 341 20.91 3.77 4.20
CA VAL A 341 20.70 3.56 5.63
C VAL A 341 22.03 3.81 6.36
N THR A 342 22.01 4.79 7.24
CA THR A 342 23.14 5.18 8.10
C THR A 342 22.75 5.02 9.57
N THR A 343 23.66 5.38 10.49
CA THR A 343 23.36 5.48 11.93
C THR A 343 23.38 6.91 12.42
N GLY A 344 23.08 7.09 13.71
CA GLY A 344 22.98 8.40 14.35
C GLY A 344 21.54 8.87 14.56
N GLY A 345 20.57 8.01 14.28
CA GLY A 345 19.16 8.26 14.55
C GLY A 345 18.84 8.42 16.05
N VAL A 346 17.61 8.81 16.31
CA VAL A 346 17.06 8.97 17.65
C VAL A 346 16.04 7.87 17.89
N GLU A 347 16.19 7.17 19.02
CA GLU A 347 15.27 6.13 19.46
C GLU A 347 14.01 6.77 20.09
N GLY A 348 12.83 6.32 19.67
CA GLY A 348 11.54 6.80 20.14
C GLY A 348 11.09 8.14 19.54
N ASN A 349 10.23 8.85 20.28
CA ASN A 349 9.61 10.12 19.88
C ASN A 349 8.97 10.09 18.47
N PRO A 350 7.98 9.20 18.21
CA PRO A 350 7.35 9.06 16.88
C PRO A 350 6.71 10.39 16.46
N SER A 351 7.37 11.06 15.51
CA SER A 351 7.01 12.41 15.07
C SER A 351 7.67 12.73 13.73
N ARG A 352 7.39 13.91 13.19
CA ARG A 352 8.07 14.43 12.00
C ARG A 352 9.59 14.51 12.16
N GLU A 353 10.08 14.78 13.37
CA GLU A 353 11.51 14.97 13.65
C GLU A 353 12.30 13.67 13.63
N THR A 354 11.64 12.54 13.91
CA THR A 354 12.28 11.21 13.94
C THR A 354 11.85 10.34 12.77
N LEU A 355 11.13 10.89 11.79
CA LEU A 355 10.51 10.14 10.70
C LEU A 355 11.49 9.21 9.97
N SER A 356 12.73 9.67 9.75
CA SER A 356 13.81 8.90 9.10
C SER A 356 14.31 7.69 9.91
N ASN A 357 13.90 7.54 11.17
CA ASN A 357 14.47 6.54 12.09
C ASN A 357 13.57 5.30 12.24
N TRP A 358 12.44 5.27 11.53
CA TRP A 358 11.41 4.25 11.65
C TRP A 358 11.40 3.36 10.41
N PHE A 359 11.56 2.07 10.64
CA PHE A 359 11.62 1.02 9.63
C PHE A 359 10.53 0.00 9.91
N ARG A 360 10.24 -0.86 8.93
CA ARG A 360 9.32 -1.98 9.05
C ARG A 360 9.98 -3.27 8.60
N ILE A 361 9.46 -4.37 9.10
CA ILE A 361 9.72 -5.70 8.59
C ILE A 361 8.45 -6.16 7.89
N GLU A 362 8.59 -6.66 6.67
CA GLU A 362 7.45 -7.17 5.90
C GLU A 362 7.73 -8.60 5.44
N LYS A 363 6.67 -9.40 5.32
CA LYS A 363 6.77 -10.74 4.76
C LYS A 363 7.25 -10.65 3.30
N TYR A 364 8.22 -11.50 2.93
CA TYR A 364 8.73 -11.57 1.57
C TYR A 364 9.01 -13.02 1.19
N ASP A 365 8.13 -13.58 0.36
CA ASP A 365 7.96 -15.02 0.15
C ASP A 365 7.83 -15.77 1.49
N GLU A 366 8.70 -16.75 1.74
CA GLU A 366 8.79 -17.55 2.97
C GLU A 366 9.57 -16.86 4.09
N ASP A 367 10.29 -15.76 3.82
CA ASP A 367 11.14 -15.04 4.78
C ASP A 367 10.66 -13.58 4.95
N TYR A 368 11.57 -12.62 5.07
CA TYR A 368 11.26 -11.21 5.34
C TYR A 368 12.08 -10.25 4.47
N LYS A 369 11.64 -9.01 4.39
CA LYS A 369 12.40 -7.86 3.87
C LYS A 369 12.34 -6.69 4.85
N LEU A 370 13.31 -5.78 4.75
CA LEU A 370 13.32 -4.51 5.49
C LEU A 370 12.76 -3.41 4.60
N VAL A 371 11.92 -2.56 5.16
CA VAL A 371 11.23 -1.49 4.42
C VAL A 371 11.35 -0.18 5.19
N PHE A 372 11.58 0.92 4.49
CA PHE A 372 11.37 2.25 5.04
C PHE A 372 10.05 2.78 4.49
N CYS A 373 9.02 2.83 5.32
CA CYS A 373 7.74 3.44 4.98
C CYS A 373 7.00 3.87 6.24
N PRO A 374 7.51 4.86 6.98
CA PRO A 374 7.04 5.15 8.33
C PRO A 374 5.65 5.79 8.35
N SER A 375 4.77 5.30 9.23
CA SER A 375 3.43 5.84 9.49
C SER A 375 3.32 6.70 10.76
N VAL A 376 4.43 6.89 11.48
CA VAL A 376 4.48 7.66 12.74
C VAL A 376 4.07 9.14 12.62
N CYS A 377 3.92 9.67 11.41
CA CYS A 377 3.47 11.03 11.12
C CYS A 377 2.34 11.02 10.08
N SER A 378 1.17 10.60 10.51
CA SER A 378 0.02 10.23 9.67
C SER A 378 -0.73 11.38 8.98
N ILE A 379 -0.49 12.66 9.35
CA ILE A 379 -1.29 13.80 8.86
C ILE A 379 -0.50 14.79 7.98
N THR A 380 0.80 14.98 8.24
CA THR A 380 1.59 16.05 7.57
C THR A 380 2.86 15.57 6.87
N CYS A 381 3.25 14.32 7.07
CA CYS A 381 4.46 13.77 6.48
C CYS A 381 4.11 12.84 5.32
N ARG A 382 4.84 12.99 4.22
CA ARG A 382 4.81 12.08 3.06
C ARG A 382 6.20 11.50 2.88
N PRO A 383 6.65 10.58 3.76
CA PRO A 383 7.96 9.98 3.62
C PRO A 383 8.04 9.22 2.30
N LEU A 384 9.19 9.27 1.64
CA LEU A 384 9.47 8.37 0.52
C LEU A 384 9.45 6.94 1.06
N CYS A 385 8.58 6.09 0.53
CA CYS A 385 8.56 4.68 0.89
C CYS A 385 9.44 3.87 -0.07
N GLY A 386 10.11 2.84 0.43
CA GLY A 386 10.88 1.93 -0.40
C GLY A 386 11.43 0.74 0.36
N ASP A 387 11.67 -0.33 -0.38
CA ASP A 387 12.36 -1.52 0.10
C ASP A 387 13.84 -1.23 0.32
N ILE A 388 14.44 -1.93 1.29
CA ILE A 388 15.87 -1.82 1.59
C ILE A 388 16.61 -2.98 0.93
N GLY A 389 17.55 -2.64 0.05
CA GLY A 389 18.40 -3.58 -0.67
C GLY A 389 19.89 -3.28 -0.52
N ILE A 390 20.70 -4.02 -1.28
CA ILE A 390 22.17 -3.87 -1.30
C ILE A 390 22.58 -3.00 -2.48
N PHE A 391 23.33 -1.94 -2.19
CA PHE A 391 24.05 -1.16 -3.18
C PHE A 391 25.55 -1.34 -2.98
N VAL A 392 26.24 -1.81 -4.03
CA VAL A 392 27.69 -2.03 -3.97
C VAL A 392 28.42 -0.79 -4.44
N GLU A 393 29.18 -0.18 -3.54
CA GLU A 393 30.00 0.99 -3.81
C GLU A 393 31.43 0.78 -3.32
N ASN A 394 32.42 0.89 -4.22
CA ASN A 394 33.83 0.71 -3.89
C ASN A 394 34.12 -0.61 -3.13
N GLY A 395 33.41 -1.68 -3.50
CA GLY A 395 33.50 -2.99 -2.86
C GLY A 395 32.75 -3.10 -1.52
N THR A 396 32.19 -2.02 -0.99
CA THR A 396 31.37 -2.02 0.22
C THR A 396 29.89 -2.24 -0.13
N ARG A 397 29.22 -3.15 0.58
CA ARG A 397 27.83 -3.55 0.32
C ARG A 397 26.90 -2.75 1.25
N ARG A 398 26.53 -1.54 0.86
CA ARG A 398 25.75 -0.61 1.70
C ARG A 398 24.26 -0.89 1.59
N LEU A 399 23.50 -0.62 2.65
CA LEU A 399 22.05 -0.66 2.59
C LEU A 399 21.49 0.64 2.03
N ALA A 400 20.56 0.54 1.09
CA ALA A 400 19.92 1.67 0.43
C ALA A 400 18.49 1.35 -0.01
N LEU A 401 17.69 2.38 -0.29
CA LEU A 401 16.43 2.18 -0.99
C LEU A 401 16.67 1.57 -2.38
N SER A 402 15.98 0.46 -2.64
CA SER A 402 16.23 -0.42 -3.78
C SER A 402 14.92 -1.03 -4.29
N ASP A 403 14.82 -1.25 -5.59
CA ASP A 403 13.74 -2.03 -6.20
C ASP A 403 13.94 -3.54 -6.00
N GLU A 404 15.19 -3.95 -5.68
CA GLU A 404 15.55 -5.30 -5.30
C GLU A 404 15.74 -5.37 -3.78
N PRO A 405 14.73 -5.84 -3.02
CA PRO A 405 14.84 -5.97 -1.57
C PRO A 405 15.89 -7.02 -1.19
N LEU A 406 16.64 -6.73 -0.12
CA LEU A 406 17.42 -7.76 0.54
C LEU A 406 16.48 -8.68 1.31
N LYS A 407 16.33 -9.91 0.84
CA LYS A 407 15.60 -10.97 1.57
C LYS A 407 16.42 -11.40 2.79
N VAL A 408 15.83 -11.26 3.97
CA VAL A 408 16.50 -11.45 5.26
C VAL A 408 15.78 -12.46 6.14
N VAL A 409 16.56 -13.07 7.03
CA VAL A 409 16.09 -13.87 8.16
C VAL A 409 16.69 -13.34 9.45
N PHE A 410 16.00 -13.59 10.56
CA PHE A 410 16.46 -13.17 11.88
C PHE A 410 17.01 -14.37 12.64
N LYS A 411 18.25 -14.27 13.11
CA LYS A 411 18.87 -15.29 13.94
C LYS A 411 19.15 -14.70 15.32
N LYS A 412 18.55 -15.26 16.36
CA LYS A 412 18.84 -14.85 17.73
C LYS A 412 20.35 -14.95 18.01
N ALA A 413 20.92 -13.88 18.58
CA ALA A 413 22.36 -13.73 18.72
C ALA A 413 22.98 -14.65 19.77
#